data_AF-A0A533X4H3-F1
#
_entry.id   AF-A0A533X4H3-F1
#
_cell.length_a   1.000
_cell.length_b   1.000
_cell.length_c   1.000
_cell.angle_alpha   90.00
_cell.angle_beta   90.00
_cell.angle_gamma   90.00
#
_symmetry.space_group_name_H-M   'P 1'
#
loop_
_entity.id
_entity.type
_entity.pdbx_description
1 polymer ?
#
loop_
_entity_poly.entity_id
_entity_poly.type
_entity_poly.pdbx_seq_one_letter_code
_entity_poly.pdbx_strand_id
1 'polypeptide(L)'
;MSEPSKESLDKMWKFVKGFAEKSGTTFHPNRAVTEAVVNGLAAHVGDLGKPLCPCNFYPDKQAEANLRRWICACDEMQIYKYCHCLLFVREDDMPITEFLPEDHEGRQVYGLITDPTLGKGRALRHKAQAPAELDKTPTP
;
A
#
# COMPACT_ATOMS: atom_id res chain seq x y z
N MET A 1 -18.43 5.43 -4.24
CA MET A 1 -18.12 4.73 -2.98
C MET A 1 -19.05 5.29 -1.94
N SER A 2 -19.56 4.44 -1.06
CA SER A 2 -20.39 4.81 0.08
C SER A 2 -19.60 5.74 1.01
N GLU A 3 -20.27 6.67 1.68
CA GLU A 3 -19.64 7.40 2.79
C GLU A 3 -19.33 6.40 3.93
N PRO A 4 -18.10 6.36 4.45
CA PRO A 4 -17.74 5.41 5.49
C PRO A 4 -18.44 5.74 6.81
N SER A 5 -18.79 4.69 7.58
CA SER A 5 -19.24 4.90 8.95
C SER A 5 -18.11 5.48 9.81
N LYS A 6 -18.48 6.27 10.83
CA LYS A 6 -17.52 6.80 11.82
C LYS A 6 -16.66 5.69 12.45
N GLU A 7 -17.27 4.54 12.73
CA GLU A 7 -16.57 3.39 13.30
C GLU A 7 -15.48 2.84 12.36
N SER A 8 -15.78 2.66 11.07
CA SER A 8 -14.80 2.21 10.08
C SER A 8 -13.69 3.25 9.90
N LEU A 9 -14.04 4.53 9.93
CA LEU A 9 -13.09 5.63 9.81
C LEU A 9 -12.11 5.68 11.00
N ASP A 10 -12.62 5.57 12.23
CA ASP A 10 -11.80 5.54 13.45
C ASP A 10 -10.86 4.32 13.47
N LYS A 11 -11.37 3.14 13.04
CA LYS A 11 -10.55 1.93 12.86
C LYS A 11 -9.43 2.16 11.85
N MET A 12 -9.72 2.77 10.71
CA MET A 12 -8.70 3.03 9.69
C MET A 12 -7.67 4.04 10.16
N TRP A 13 -8.06 5.15 10.80
CA TRP A 13 -7.10 6.10 11.37
C TRP A 13 -6.18 5.47 12.41
N LYS A 14 -6.73 4.63 13.30
CA LYS A 14 -5.91 3.88 14.27
C LYS A 14 -4.92 2.97 13.56
N PHE A 15 -5.38 2.22 12.55
CA PHE A 15 -4.55 1.32 11.77
C PHE A 15 -3.44 2.06 11.03
N VAL A 16 -3.76 3.10 10.25
CA VAL A 16 -2.76 3.77 9.40
C VAL A 16 -1.72 4.52 10.24
N LYS A 17 -2.08 5.10 11.39
CA LYS A 17 -1.12 5.75 12.30
C LYS A 17 -0.13 4.73 12.87
N GLY A 18 -0.65 3.62 13.40
CA GLY A 18 0.20 2.55 13.93
C GLY A 18 1.06 1.90 12.86
N PHE A 19 0.54 1.75 11.63
CA PHE A 19 1.33 1.21 10.53
C PHE A 19 2.45 2.16 10.11
N ALA A 20 2.17 3.46 9.96
CA ALA A 20 3.18 4.47 9.60
C ALA A 20 4.38 4.47 10.57
N GLU A 21 4.10 4.44 11.88
CA GLU A 21 5.14 4.32 12.92
C GLU A 21 5.95 3.02 12.78
N LYS A 22 5.25 1.88 12.61
CA LYS A 22 5.84 0.56 12.46
C LYS A 22 6.69 0.43 11.19
N SER A 23 6.28 1.06 10.09
CA SER A 23 7.04 1.08 8.84
C SER A 23 8.10 2.16 8.81
N GLY A 24 8.12 3.13 9.71
CA GLY A 24 9.07 4.24 9.63
C GLY A 24 8.79 5.16 8.44
N THR A 25 7.52 5.35 8.14
CA THR A 25 7.02 6.23 7.07
C THR A 25 6.12 7.31 7.69
N THR A 26 5.89 8.39 6.96
CA THR A 26 4.94 9.45 7.29
C THR A 26 3.72 9.39 6.38
N PHE A 27 2.71 10.19 6.67
CA PHE A 27 1.60 10.42 5.74
C PHE A 27 1.99 11.43 4.68
N HIS A 28 1.33 11.38 3.52
CA HIS A 28 1.46 12.42 2.50
C HIS A 28 1.25 13.81 3.10
N PRO A 29 2.07 14.82 2.75
CA PRO A 29 1.97 16.18 3.30
C PRO A 29 0.65 16.85 2.92
N ASN A 30 0.15 16.57 1.71
CA ASN A 30 -1.18 17.01 1.31
C ASN A 30 -2.23 16.16 2.01
N ARG A 31 -2.83 16.75 3.05
CA ARG A 31 -3.87 16.14 3.88
C ARG A 31 -5.06 15.61 3.06
N ALA A 32 -5.43 16.25 1.95
CA ALA A 32 -6.53 15.79 1.12
C ALA A 32 -6.25 14.40 0.49
N VAL A 33 -4.99 14.11 0.14
CA VAL A 33 -4.58 12.78 -0.35
C VAL A 33 -4.74 11.75 0.76
N THR A 34 -4.19 12.04 1.94
CA THR A 34 -4.30 11.16 3.12
C THR A 34 -5.75 10.88 3.48
N GLU A 35 -6.59 11.91 3.55
CA GLU A 35 -8.02 11.76 3.88
C GLU A 35 -8.78 10.99 2.80
N ALA A 36 -8.53 11.24 1.52
CA ALA A 36 -9.16 10.51 0.42
C ALA A 36 -8.84 9.00 0.48
N VAL A 37 -7.57 8.64 0.72
CA VAL A 37 -7.16 7.23 0.82
C VAL A 37 -7.76 6.60 2.08
N VAL A 38 -7.71 7.25 3.23
CA VAL A 38 -8.26 6.72 4.49
C VAL A 38 -9.78 6.53 4.39
N ASN A 39 -10.50 7.48 3.78
CA ASN A 39 -11.93 7.37 3.53
C ASN A 39 -12.26 6.20 2.60
N GLY A 40 -11.48 6.02 1.52
CA GLY A 40 -11.65 4.89 0.60
C GLY A 40 -11.40 3.53 1.27
N LEU A 41 -10.35 3.43 2.10
CA LEU A 41 -10.08 2.23 2.90
C LEU A 41 -11.24 1.94 3.87
N ALA A 42 -11.75 2.97 4.54
CA ALA A 42 -12.86 2.83 5.50
C ALA A 42 -14.16 2.44 4.80
N ALA A 43 -14.42 2.98 3.60
CA ALA A 43 -15.59 2.60 2.79
C ALA A 43 -15.51 1.13 2.38
N HIS A 44 -14.34 0.66 1.92
CA HIS A 44 -14.15 -0.76 1.61
C HIS A 44 -14.25 -1.68 2.84
N VAL A 45 -13.90 -1.21 4.04
CA VAL A 45 -14.19 -1.98 5.26
C VAL A 45 -15.69 -2.16 5.48
N GLY A 46 -16.49 -1.12 5.24
CA GLY A 46 -17.95 -1.21 5.32
C GLY A 46 -18.55 -2.12 4.25
N ASP A 47 -18.12 -1.94 2.99
CA ASP A 47 -18.69 -2.63 1.84
C ASP A 47 -18.19 -4.09 1.70
N LEU A 48 -16.91 -4.35 1.98
CA LEU A 48 -16.23 -5.62 1.69
C LEU A 48 -15.74 -6.36 2.95
N GLY A 49 -15.87 -5.74 4.13
CA GLY A 49 -15.32 -6.25 5.40
C GLY A 49 -13.80 -6.14 5.53
N LYS A 50 -13.09 -5.60 4.52
CA LYS A 50 -11.62 -5.50 4.49
C LYS A 50 -11.16 -4.21 3.81
N PRO A 51 -10.02 -3.62 4.23
CA PRO A 51 -9.51 -2.37 3.69
C PRO A 51 -8.77 -2.57 2.35
N LEU A 52 -9.49 -2.97 1.31
CA LEU A 52 -8.95 -3.11 -0.05
C LEU A 52 -8.39 -1.76 -0.56
N CYS A 53 -7.24 -1.72 -1.26
CA CYS A 53 -6.63 -0.46 -1.72
C CYS A 53 -7.64 0.35 -2.54
N PRO A 54 -7.94 1.62 -2.20
CA PRO A 54 -8.86 2.44 -2.98
C PRO A 54 -8.23 3.00 -4.27
N CYS A 55 -6.93 2.77 -4.45
CA CYS A 55 -6.08 3.33 -5.48
C CYS A 55 -6.06 2.57 -6.81
N ASN A 56 -6.74 1.41 -6.87
CA ASN A 56 -6.67 0.50 -8.01
C ASN A 56 -8.08 0.20 -8.53
N PHE A 57 -8.16 -0.17 -9.80
CA PHE A 57 -9.38 -0.66 -10.41
C PHE A 57 -9.48 -2.18 -10.21
N TYR A 58 -10.65 -2.64 -9.77
CA TYR A 58 -10.93 -4.07 -9.63
C TYR A 58 -12.24 -4.39 -10.36
N PRO A 59 -12.22 -5.32 -11.33
CA PRO A 59 -13.44 -5.79 -11.99
C PRO A 59 -14.44 -6.38 -10.99
N ASP A 60 -13.93 -7.15 -10.02
CA ASP A 60 -14.70 -7.70 -8.90
C ASP A 60 -13.98 -7.44 -7.58
N LYS A 61 -14.46 -6.43 -6.86
CA LYS A 61 -13.91 -6.04 -5.54
C LYS A 61 -14.10 -7.12 -4.47
N GLN A 62 -15.16 -7.91 -4.55
CA GLN A 62 -15.47 -8.92 -3.53
C GLN A 62 -14.53 -10.12 -3.67
N ALA A 63 -14.35 -10.61 -4.90
CA ALA A 63 -13.35 -11.63 -5.19
C ALA A 63 -11.95 -11.14 -4.81
N GLU A 64 -11.63 -9.90 -5.16
CA GLU A 64 -10.33 -9.32 -4.86
C GLU A 64 -10.07 -9.16 -3.36
N ALA A 65 -11.05 -8.75 -2.58
CA ALA A 65 -10.90 -8.64 -1.13
C ALA A 65 -10.58 -9.99 -0.47
N ASN A 66 -10.89 -11.11 -1.12
CA ASN A 66 -10.50 -12.44 -0.66
C ASN A 66 -9.03 -12.78 -0.98
N LEU A 67 -8.45 -12.11 -1.98
CA LEU A 67 -7.03 -12.18 -2.33
C LEU A 67 -6.27 -11.11 -1.53
N ARG A 68 -5.55 -11.53 -0.49
CA ARG A 68 -4.87 -10.64 0.49
C ARG A 68 -3.95 -9.56 -0.14
N ARG A 69 -3.56 -9.73 -1.40
CA ARG A 69 -2.60 -8.94 -2.17
C ARG A 69 -2.80 -7.42 -2.06
N TRP A 70 -4.03 -6.91 -2.13
CA TRP A 70 -4.31 -5.46 -2.08
C TRP A 70 -5.00 -5.00 -0.80
N ILE A 71 -5.09 -5.85 0.21
CA ILE A 71 -5.62 -5.44 1.52
C ILE A 71 -4.55 -4.62 2.24
N CYS A 72 -4.87 -3.36 2.56
CA CYS A 72 -3.94 -2.44 3.20
C CYS A 72 -3.45 -2.97 4.57
N ALA A 73 -2.15 -2.96 4.87
CA ALA A 73 -1.03 -2.67 3.98
C ALA A 73 -0.84 -3.82 2.98
N CYS A 74 -0.88 -3.48 1.68
CA CYS A 74 -0.82 -4.42 0.57
C CYS A 74 0.54 -5.13 0.48
N ASP A 75 0.64 -6.12 -0.38
CA ASP A 75 1.87 -6.89 -0.57
C ASP A 75 3.02 -5.99 -1.02
N GLU A 76 2.83 -5.03 -1.93
CA GLU A 76 3.89 -4.09 -2.32
C GLU A 76 4.44 -3.29 -1.13
N MET A 77 3.56 -2.81 -0.25
CA MET A 77 3.99 -2.09 0.95
C MET A 77 4.72 -3.02 1.93
N GLN A 78 4.31 -4.28 2.03
CA GLN A 78 4.93 -5.23 2.96
C GLN A 78 6.15 -5.97 2.41
N ILE A 79 6.34 -6.01 1.09
CA ILE A 79 7.48 -6.65 0.42
C ILE A 79 8.53 -5.59 0.07
N TYR A 80 8.10 -4.47 -0.52
CA TYR A 80 8.98 -3.44 -1.09
C TYR A 80 8.92 -2.09 -0.37
N LYS A 81 8.01 -1.92 0.60
CA LYS A 81 7.77 -0.63 1.29
C LYS A 81 7.31 0.50 0.36
N TYR A 82 6.80 0.13 -0.80
CA TYR A 82 6.24 1.05 -1.76
C TYR A 82 4.73 1.17 -1.56
N CYS A 83 4.22 2.40 -1.50
CA CYS A 83 2.80 2.68 -1.39
C CYS A 83 2.34 3.50 -2.60
N HIS A 84 1.70 2.85 -3.57
CA HIS A 84 1.14 3.54 -4.75
C HIS A 84 0.12 4.63 -4.39
N CYS A 85 -0.63 4.47 -3.28
CA CYS A 85 -1.54 5.51 -2.79
C CYS A 85 -0.85 6.81 -2.36
N LEU A 86 0.47 6.75 -2.15
CA LEU A 86 1.25 7.75 -1.43
C LEU A 86 0.74 8.02 0.00
N LEU A 87 -0.04 7.10 0.59
CA LEU A 87 -0.46 7.21 1.99
C LEU A 87 0.73 7.07 2.94
N PHE A 88 1.69 6.20 2.60
CA PHE A 88 2.92 5.99 3.37
C PHE A 88 4.11 6.43 2.52
N VAL A 89 4.75 7.53 2.90
CA VAL A 89 5.88 8.15 2.19
C VAL A 89 7.05 8.39 3.14
N ARG A 90 8.18 8.84 2.61
CA ARG A 90 9.29 9.40 3.40
C ARG A 90 8.94 10.79 3.93
N GLU A 91 9.78 11.30 4.83
CA GLU A 91 9.68 12.66 5.36
C GLU A 91 9.85 13.76 4.31
N ASP A 92 10.47 13.45 3.17
CA ASP A 92 10.62 14.33 2.00
C ASP A 92 9.53 14.11 0.94
N ASP A 93 8.38 13.56 1.35
CA ASP A 93 7.16 13.37 0.56
C ASP A 93 7.28 12.34 -0.58
N MET A 94 8.44 11.71 -0.74
CA MET A 94 8.70 10.76 -1.81
C MET A 94 8.34 9.32 -1.42
N PRO A 95 7.86 8.49 -2.37
CA PRO A 95 7.70 7.07 -2.14
C PRO A 95 9.05 6.37 -2.01
N ILE A 96 9.09 5.26 -1.27
CA ILE A 96 10.28 4.41 -1.19
C ILE A 96 10.25 3.43 -2.37
N THR A 97 11.28 3.47 -3.21
CA THR A 97 11.40 2.60 -4.40
C THR A 97 12.64 1.70 -4.37
N GLU A 98 13.47 1.80 -3.33
CA GLU A 98 14.73 1.05 -3.18
C GLU A 98 14.63 -0.44 -3.45
N PHE A 99 13.54 -1.05 -2.98
CA PHE A 99 13.37 -2.49 -3.00
C PHE A 99 12.56 -2.99 -4.20
N LEU A 100 12.02 -2.08 -5.01
CA LEU A 100 11.28 -2.46 -6.21
C LEU A 100 12.25 -3.06 -7.25
N PRO A 101 11.80 -4.06 -8.04
CA PRO A 101 12.48 -4.48 -9.26
C PRO A 101 12.77 -3.29 -10.18
N GLU A 102 13.85 -3.37 -10.97
CA GLU A 102 14.26 -2.27 -11.86
C GLU A 102 13.21 -1.94 -12.90
N ASP A 103 12.50 -2.95 -13.40
CA ASP A 103 11.42 -2.84 -14.38
C ASP A 103 10.06 -2.44 -13.78
N HIS A 104 9.96 -2.31 -12.46
CA HIS A 104 8.72 -1.90 -11.80
C HIS A 104 8.38 -0.44 -12.12
N GLU A 105 7.12 -0.16 -12.48
CA GLU A 105 6.64 1.17 -12.88
C GLU A 105 7.01 2.26 -11.88
N GLY A 106 6.75 2.03 -10.58
CA GLY A 106 7.13 2.98 -9.53
C GLY A 106 8.63 3.35 -9.54
N ARG A 107 9.53 2.42 -9.85
CA ARG A 107 10.98 2.70 -9.93
C ARG A 107 11.36 3.38 -11.24
N GLN A 108 10.66 3.10 -12.34
CA GLN A 108 10.81 3.80 -13.61
C GLN A 108 10.37 5.27 -13.52
N VAL A 109 9.28 5.55 -12.80
CA VAL A 109 8.72 6.90 -12.66
C VAL A 109 9.52 7.76 -11.67
N TYR A 110 9.80 7.24 -10.48
CA TYR A 110 10.41 8.02 -9.39
C TYR A 110 11.94 7.86 -9.31
N GLY A 111 12.52 6.93 -10.07
CA GLY A 111 13.92 6.54 -9.92
C GLY A 111 14.18 5.73 -8.65
N LEU A 112 15.45 5.68 -8.23
CA LEU A 112 15.88 4.98 -7.03
C LEU A 112 15.81 5.90 -5.81
N ILE A 113 14.83 5.66 -4.94
CA ILE A 113 14.61 6.41 -3.70
C ILE A 113 14.82 5.46 -2.53
N THR A 114 15.88 5.73 -1.76
CA THR A 114 16.32 4.91 -0.64
C THR A 114 15.34 4.91 0.52
N ASP A 115 15.37 3.89 1.37
CA ASP A 115 14.63 3.80 2.61
C ASP A 115 15.54 4.26 3.78
N PRO A 116 15.26 5.41 4.41
CA PRO A 116 16.05 5.85 5.56
C PRO A 116 15.85 4.98 6.81
N THR A 117 14.86 4.08 6.82
CA THR A 117 14.49 3.26 7.98
C THR A 117 14.50 1.75 7.67
N LEU A 118 15.62 1.25 7.13
CA LEU A 118 15.83 -0.15 6.72
C LEU A 118 15.40 -1.22 7.76
N GLY A 119 15.47 -0.91 9.05
CA GLY A 119 15.07 -1.81 10.14
C GLY A 119 13.56 -1.88 10.42
N LYS A 120 12.75 -1.06 9.74
CA LYS A 120 11.30 -0.91 9.99
C LYS A 120 10.46 -1.36 8.79
N GLY A 121 9.30 -1.95 9.10
CA GLY A 121 8.34 -2.40 8.09
C GLY A 121 8.77 -3.68 7.36
N ARG A 122 8.36 -3.78 6.08
CA ARG A 122 8.66 -4.89 5.16
C ARG A 122 8.54 -6.30 5.76
N ALA A 123 7.43 -6.58 6.47
CA ALA A 123 7.20 -7.86 7.13
C ALA A 123 7.22 -9.07 6.17
N LEU A 124 6.97 -8.83 4.88
CA LEU A 124 6.98 -9.85 3.83
C LEU A 124 8.20 -9.74 2.91
N ARG A 125 9.29 -9.07 3.31
CA ARG A 125 10.51 -8.92 2.48
C ARG A 125 11.06 -10.23 1.91
N HIS A 126 10.84 -11.36 2.59
CA HIS A 126 11.26 -12.69 2.15
C HIS A 126 10.52 -13.18 0.89
N LYS A 127 9.41 -12.53 0.52
CA LYS A 127 8.65 -12.82 -0.71
C LYS A 127 9.08 -11.97 -1.90
N ALA A 128 10.03 -11.06 -1.75
CA ALA A 128 10.61 -10.35 -2.88
C ALA A 128 11.22 -11.41 -3.81
N GLN A 129 10.64 -11.58 -4.99
CA GLN A 129 11.11 -12.57 -5.95
C GLN A 129 12.51 -12.21 -6.41
N ALA A 130 13.37 -13.21 -6.58
CA ALA A 130 14.56 -13.03 -7.39
C ALA A 130 14.12 -12.81 -8.86
N PRO A 131 14.86 -12.02 -9.66
CA PRO A 131 14.48 -11.68 -11.04
C PRO A 131 14.07 -12.86 -11.93
N ALA A 132 14.49 -14.10 -11.62
CA ALA A 132 14.19 -15.31 -12.39
C ALA A 132 12.78 -15.90 -12.20
N GLU A 133 11.99 -15.45 -11.22
CA GLU A 133 10.67 -16.02 -10.92
C GLU A 133 9.50 -15.25 -11.57
N LEU A 134 9.73 -13.99 -11.99
CA LEU A 134 8.73 -13.13 -12.65
C LEU A 134 8.41 -13.59 -14.08
N ASP A 135 9.32 -14.33 -14.73
CA ASP A 135 9.17 -14.89 -16.08
C ASP A 135 8.31 -16.17 -16.11
N LYS A 136 7.81 -16.63 -14.96
CA LYS A 136 6.93 -17.79 -14.84
C LYS A 136 5.48 -17.38 -14.58
N THR A 137 4.92 -16.52 -15.42
CA THR A 137 3.44 -16.40 -15.46
C THR A 137 2.90 -17.64 -16.19
N PRO A 138 2.00 -18.45 -15.60
CA PRO A 138 1.35 -19.50 -16.37
C PRO A 138 0.42 -18.83 -17.39
N THR A 139 0.78 -18.94 -18.66
CA THR A 139 -0.09 -18.61 -19.79
C THR A 139 -1.39 -19.42 -19.65
N PRO A 140 -2.57 -18.82 -19.87
CA PRO A 140 -3.83 -19.56 -19.90
C PRO A 140 -3.85 -20.64 -20.98
#